data_AF-A0A412B0W1-F1
#
_entry.id   AF-A0A412B0W1-F1
#
_cell.length_a   1.000
_cell.length_b   1.000
_cell.length_c   1.000
_cell.angle_alpha   90.00
_cell.angle_beta   90.00
_cell.angle_gamma   90.00
#
_symmetry.space_group_name_H-M   'P 1'
#
loop_
_entity.id
_entity.type
_entity.pdbx_description
1 polymer ?
#
loop_
_entity_poly.entity_id
_entity_poly.type
_entity_poly.pdbx_seq_one_letter_code
_entity_poly.pdbx_strand_id
1 'polypeptide(L)'
;MGVPDRKHLWQLKQAVYREPYENELKEPELPGFSLLEDYPVKDWLLLDNNEDIQNLFQMTPYYYKTSRQDQERVERLETLKTQVEFRVFVYRKQGA
;
A
#
# COMPACT_ATOMS: atom_id res chain seq x y z
N MET A 1 6.35 -13.89 3.55
CA MET A 1 5.10 -13.10 3.67
C MET A 1 5.37 -11.70 3.13
N GLY A 2 4.49 -11.13 2.31
CA GLY A 2 4.61 -9.75 1.83
C GLY A 2 3.55 -8.87 2.49
N VAL A 3 3.94 -7.69 2.99
CA VAL A 3 3.03 -6.72 3.60
C VAL A 3 3.34 -5.30 3.10
N PRO A 4 2.33 -4.43 2.92
CA PRO A 4 2.58 -3.02 2.56
C PRO A 4 3.49 -2.34 3.58
N ASP A 5 4.45 -1.54 3.12
CA ASP A 5 5.30 -0.70 3.98
C ASP A 5 4.63 0.67 4.24
N ARG A 6 5.26 1.51 5.07
CA ARG A 6 4.75 2.81 5.56
C ARG A 6 4.14 3.69 4.47
N LYS A 7 4.79 3.78 3.31
CA LYS A 7 4.41 4.67 2.21
C LYS A 7 3.85 3.94 0.99
N HIS A 8 3.35 2.71 1.17
CA HIS A 8 2.69 2.00 0.09
C HIS A 8 1.48 2.79 -0.43
N LEU A 9 1.49 3.11 -1.73
CA LEU A 9 0.52 3.96 -2.42
C LEU A 9 0.39 5.36 -1.82
N TRP A 10 1.50 5.95 -1.38
CA TRP A 10 1.49 7.23 -0.69
C TRP A 10 0.77 8.33 -1.47
N GLN A 11 1.09 8.53 -2.75
CA GLN A 11 0.51 9.61 -3.54
C GLN A 11 -0.99 9.39 -3.80
N LEU A 12 -1.43 8.14 -3.96
CA LEU A 12 -2.87 7.82 -3.97
C LEU A 12 -3.52 8.27 -2.67
N LYS A 13 -2.90 7.95 -1.52
CA LYS A 13 -3.37 8.34 -0.19
C LYS A 13 -3.42 9.86 -0.01
N GLN A 14 -2.44 10.61 -0.55
CA GLN A 14 -2.43 12.08 -0.55
C GLN A 14 -3.53 12.69 -1.43
N ALA A 15 -3.89 12.02 -2.53
CA ALA A 15 -4.98 12.48 -3.39
C ALA A 15 -6.35 12.29 -2.73
N VAL A 16 -6.50 11.20 -1.96
CA VAL A 16 -7.72 10.86 -1.21
C VAL A 16 -7.85 11.74 0.04
N TYR A 17 -6.89 11.67 0.96
CA TYR A 17 -7.01 12.26 2.29
C TYR A 17 -6.37 13.64 2.37
N ARG A 18 -7.07 14.57 3.03
CA ARG A 18 -6.53 15.90 3.35
C ARG A 18 -5.29 15.82 4.25
N GLU A 19 -5.31 14.88 5.19
CA GLU A 19 -4.21 14.62 6.13
C GLU A 19 -3.79 13.13 5.99
N PRO A 20 -2.91 12.81 5.03
CA PRO A 20 -2.47 11.45 4.78
C PRO A 20 -1.56 10.96 5.92
N TYR A 21 -1.72 9.70 6.32
CA TYR A 21 -0.95 9.06 7.40
C TYR A 21 -0.25 7.81 6.90
N GLU A 22 0.93 7.48 7.44
CA GLU A 22 1.67 6.27 7.08
C GLU A 22 0.90 5.00 7.48
N ASN A 23 1.11 3.91 6.76
CA ASN A 23 0.58 2.61 7.16
C ASN A 23 1.25 2.12 8.44
N GLU A 24 0.48 1.48 9.31
CA GLU A 24 1.02 0.74 10.45
C GLU A 24 1.85 -0.45 9.94
N LEU A 25 3.04 -0.62 10.51
CA LEU A 25 3.90 -1.75 10.18
C LEU A 25 3.35 -3.02 10.82
N LYS A 26 3.19 -4.06 10.01
CA LYS A 26 2.92 -5.39 10.54
C LYS A 26 4.19 -5.97 11.13
N GLU A 27 4.07 -6.51 12.33
CA GLU A 27 5.16 -7.24 12.98
C GLU A 27 5.47 -8.53 12.19
N PRO A 28 6.75 -8.88 12.05
CA PRO A 28 7.15 -10.07 11.31
C PRO A 28 7.00 -11.35 12.14
N GLU A 29 6.53 -11.29 13.39
CA GLU A 29 6.40 -12.48 14.23
C GLU A 29 5.41 -13.49 13.63
N LEU A 30 5.83 -14.75 13.56
CA LEU A 30 5.03 -15.85 13.03
C LEU A 30 5.26 -17.11 13.87
N PRO A 31 4.28 -17.58 14.66
CA PRO A 31 4.45 -18.72 15.55
C PRO A 31 4.91 -20.00 14.83
N GLY A 32 5.92 -20.67 15.38
CA GLY A 32 6.52 -21.88 14.79
C GLY A 32 7.52 -21.60 13.66
N PHE A 33 7.87 -20.34 13.43
CA PHE A 33 8.84 -19.92 12.42
C PHE A 33 9.85 -18.94 13.01
N SER A 34 11.09 -19.01 12.52
CA SER A 34 12.12 -18.02 12.78
C SER A 34 12.27 -17.12 11.56
N LEU A 35 12.23 -15.81 11.77
CA LEU A 35 12.53 -14.83 10.72
C LEU A 35 14.00 -14.98 10.31
N LEU A 36 14.25 -15.20 9.02
CA LEU A 36 15.59 -15.24 8.45
C LEU A 36 15.98 -13.89 7.87
N GLU A 37 15.08 -13.31 7.08
CA GLU A 37 15.34 -12.08 6.34
C GLU A 37 14.12 -11.20 6.32
N ASP A 38 14.39 -9.91 6.26
CA ASP A 38 13.40 -8.86 6.16
C ASP A 38 13.93 -7.82 5.18
N TYR A 39 13.41 -7.89 3.95
CA TYR A 39 13.89 -7.05 2.87
C TYR A 39 12.82 -6.04 2.44
N PRO A 40 13.19 -4.75 2.34
CA PRO A 40 12.32 -3.74 1.76
C PRO A 40 12.31 -3.85 0.24
N VAL A 41 11.12 -3.74 -0.36
CA VAL A 41 10.92 -3.60 -1.81
C VAL A 41 10.25 -2.26 -2.03
N LYS A 42 10.91 -1.34 -2.74
CA LYS A 42 10.41 0.01 -3.00
C LYS A 42 10.57 0.33 -4.46
N ASP A 43 9.49 0.74 -5.09
CA ASP A 43 9.47 1.17 -6.49
C ASP A 43 8.44 2.27 -6.72
N TRP A 44 8.38 2.76 -7.96
CA TRP A 44 7.39 3.71 -8.43
C TRP A 44 6.51 3.09 -9.49
N LEU A 45 5.20 3.25 -9.31
CA LEU A 45 4.20 2.91 -10.31
C LEU A 45 3.71 4.20 -10.98
N LEU A 46 3.69 4.20 -12.31
CA LEU A 46 3.01 5.22 -13.10
C LEU A 46 1.73 4.62 -13.66
N LEU A 47 0.61 5.26 -13.36
CA LEU A 47 -0.68 5.05 -14.02
C LEU A 47 -0.94 6.28 -14.88
N ASP A 48 -1.15 6.07 -16.17
CA ASP A 48 -1.29 7.12 -17.19
C ASP A 48 -2.73 7.28 -17.69
N ASN A 49 -3.68 6.62 -17.04
CA ASN A 49 -5.09 6.70 -17.35
C ASN A 49 -5.95 6.66 -16.07
N ASN A 50 -7.13 7.26 -16.15
CA ASN A 50 -8.07 7.35 -15.03
C ASN A 50 -8.62 5.99 -14.61
N GLU A 51 -8.89 5.09 -15.56
CA GLU A 51 -9.51 3.79 -15.31
C GLU A 51 -8.66 2.94 -14.36
N ASP A 52 -7.36 2.84 -14.62
CA ASP A 52 -6.42 2.10 -13.75
C ASP A 52 -6.29 2.74 -12.36
N ILE A 53 -6.34 4.07 -12.28
CA ILE A 53 -6.33 4.79 -11.00
C ILE A 53 -7.58 4.43 -10.19
N GLN A 54 -8.76 4.44 -10.81
CA GLN A 54 -10.00 4.06 -10.15
C GLN A 54 -10.01 2.58 -9.75
N ASN A 55 -9.54 1.70 -10.63
CA ASN A 55 -9.44 0.27 -10.35
C ASN A 55 -8.53 0.00 -9.16
N LEU A 56 -7.34 0.61 -9.13
CA LEU A 56 -6.44 0.51 -8.00
C LEU A 56 -7.09 1.05 -6.72
N PHE A 57 -7.71 2.22 -6.77
CA PHE A 57 -8.35 2.84 -5.61
C PHE A 57 -9.46 1.96 -5.01
N GLN A 58 -10.33 1.39 -5.84
CA GLN A 58 -11.43 0.51 -5.42
C GLN A 58 -10.96 -0.78 -4.74
N MET A 59 -9.75 -1.26 -5.07
CA MET A 59 -9.13 -2.43 -4.42
C MET A 59 -8.43 -2.10 -3.10
N THR A 60 -8.43 -0.83 -2.65
CA THR A 60 -7.82 -0.43 -1.39
C THR A 60 -8.86 -0.26 -0.28
N PRO A 61 -8.46 -0.44 1.00
CA PRO A 61 -9.30 -0.06 2.13
C PRO A 61 -9.67 1.43 2.17
N TYR A 62 -8.98 2.28 1.38
CA TYR A 62 -9.26 3.71 1.32
C TYR A 62 -10.65 3.97 0.75
N TYR A 63 -11.09 3.18 -0.23
CA TYR A 63 -12.38 3.36 -0.90
C TYR A 63 -13.55 3.47 0.08
N TYR A 64 -13.65 2.54 1.02
CA TYR A 64 -14.75 2.49 2.00
C TYR A 64 -14.60 3.46 3.19
N LYS A 65 -13.39 3.99 3.42
CA LYS A 65 -13.07 4.87 4.56
C LYS A 65 -13.10 6.36 4.20
N THR A 66 -13.49 6.69 2.97
CA THR A 66 -13.34 8.02 2.38
C THR A 66 -14.70 8.67 2.15
N SER A 67 -14.82 9.95 2.48
CA SER A 67 -16.05 10.71 2.22
C SER A 67 -16.28 10.88 0.71
N ARG A 68 -17.52 11.10 0.27
CA ARG A 68 -17.80 11.30 -1.17
C ARG A 68 -16.99 12.46 -1.77
N GLN A 69 -16.82 13.54 -0.99
CA GLN A 69 -16.05 14.71 -1.42
C GLN A 69 -14.56 14.40 -1.64
N ASP A 70 -13.99 13.50 -0.84
CA ASP A 70 -12.60 13.08 -0.97
C ASP A 70 -12.43 12.06 -2.12
N GLN A 71 -13.44 11.23 -2.40
CA GLN A 71 -13.46 10.34 -3.58
C GLN A 71 -13.48 11.14 -4.89
N GLU A 72 -14.26 12.22 -4.97
CA GLU A 72 -14.33 13.13 -6.13
C GLU A 72 -12.95 13.71 -6.53
N ARG A 73 -11.97 13.74 -5.61
CA ARG A 73 -10.60 14.19 -5.93
C ARG A 73 -9.84 13.16 -6.75
N VAL A 74 -9.98 11.88 -6.43
CA VAL A 74 -9.32 10.79 -7.15
C VAL A 74 -9.99 10.54 -8.50
N GLU A 75 -11.32 10.69 -8.58
CA GLU A 75 -12.09 10.56 -9.82
C GLU A 75 -11.60 11.49 -10.95
N ARG A 76 -11.01 12.63 -10.60
CA ARG A 76 -10.53 13.63 -11.56
C ARG A 76 -9.07 13.44 -11.99
N LEU A 77 -8.37 12.44 -11.46
CA LEU A 77 -6.97 12.20 -11.81
C LEU A 77 -6.86 11.54 -13.19
N GLU A 78 -6.08 12.14 -14.07
CA GLU A 78 -5.75 11.54 -15.38
C GLU A 78 -4.45 10.73 -15.33
N THR A 79 -3.54 11.09 -14.43
CA THR A 79 -2.30 10.36 -14.19
C THR A 79 -1.98 10.34 -12.70
N LEU A 80 -1.33 9.26 -12.26
CA LEU A 80 -0.85 9.09 -10.91
C LEU A 80 0.52 8.41 -10.93
N LYS A 81 1.53 9.11 -10.44
CA LYS A 81 2.81 8.50 -10.06
C LYS A 81 2.80 8.27 -8.56
N THR A 82 2.89 7.01 -8.14
CA THR A 82 2.77 6.64 -6.73
C THR A 82 3.84 5.63 -6.30
N GLN A 83 4.23 5.67 -5.04
CA GLN A 83 5.16 4.69 -4.47
C GLN A 83 4.48 3.33 -4.30
N VAL A 84 5.22 2.27 -4.60
CA VAL A 84 4.86 0.89 -4.29
C VAL A 84 5.90 0.36 -3.33
N GLU A 85 5.57 0.37 -2.04
CA GLU A 85 6.48 -0.09 -0.99
C GLU A 85 5.91 -1.32 -0.27
N PHE A 86 6.73 -2.37 -0.15
CA PHE A 86 6.41 -3.57 0.59
C PHE A 86 7.59 -3.96 1.47
N ARG A 87 7.30 -4.69 2.55
CA ARG A 87 8.26 -5.52 3.24
C ARG A 87 8.00 -6.96 2.90
N VAL A 88 9.06 -7.70 2.64
CA VAL A 88 8.96 -9.14 2.45
C VAL A 88 9.80 -9.84 3.50
N PHE A 89 9.13 -10.73 4.22
CA PHE A 89 9.70 -11.52 5.29
C PHE A 89 9.94 -12.95 4.82
N VAL A 90 11.16 -13.44 4.99
CA VAL A 90 11.57 -14.82 4.72
C VAL A 90 11.69 -15.55 6.04
N TYR A 91 11.11 -16.74 6.11
CA TYR A 91 11.04 -17.52 7.34
C TYR A 91 11.62 -18.92 7.16
N ARG A 92 12.15 -19.46 8.24
CA ARG A 92 12.44 -20.88 8.39
C ARG A 92 11.47 -21.49 9.38
N LYS A 93 10.83 -22.59 9.01
CA LYS A 93 10.05 -23.39 9.95
C LYS A 93 10.97 -23.88 11.07
N GLN A 94 10.60 -23.65 12.33
CA GLN A 94 11.34 -24.20 13.45
C GLN A 94 11.26 -25.73 13.40
N GLY A 95 12.37 -26.41 13.71
CA GLY A 95 12.38 -27.87 13.79
C GLY A 95 11.34 -28.36 14.79
N ALA A 96 10.73 -29.52 14.50
CA ALA A 96 9.88 -30.22 15.47
C ALA A 96 10.71 -30.71 16.66
#